data_AF-A0A418WAW5-F1
#
_entry.id   AF-A0A418WAW5-F1
#
_cell.length_a   1.000
_cell.length_b   1.000
_cell.length_c   1.000
_cell.angle_alpha   90.00
_cell.angle_beta   90.00
_cell.angle_gamma   90.00
#
_symmetry.space_group_name_H-M   'P 1'
#
loop_
_entity.id
_entity.type
_entity.pdbx_description
1 polymer ?
#
loop_
_entity_poly.entity_id
_entity_poly.type
_entity_poly.pdbx_seq_one_letter_code
_entity_poly.pdbx_strand_id
1 'polypeptide(L)'
;MHNLMADFELNQVQAAGVLGNIGHECNGFRNLHEIGQPEGKGGYGWAQWTGPRRKSFFAWCDKNALDWKTDFANYGYLKHELVHEYKSTISAVLKTKALGDAVAAFEKNFEKAGTPNYKSREAWGQEALDAFNAAAKD
;
A
#
# COMPACT_ATOMS: atom_id res chain seq x y z
N MET A 1 5.77 4.83 -7.24
CA MET A 1 5.13 6.13 -6.90
C MET A 1 4.29 6.71 -8.03
N HIS A 2 4.77 6.75 -9.28
CA HIS A 2 4.05 7.37 -10.41
C HIS A 2 2.57 6.99 -10.54
N ASN A 3 2.21 5.70 -10.46
CA ASN A 3 0.82 5.28 -10.59
C ASN A 3 -0.07 5.89 -9.50
N LEU A 4 0.38 5.90 -8.24
CA LEU A 4 -0.38 6.52 -7.13
C LEU A 4 -0.59 8.02 -7.36
N MET A 5 0.44 8.70 -7.83
CA MET A 5 0.36 10.14 -8.12
C MET A 5 -0.61 10.42 -9.27
N ALA A 6 -0.54 9.63 -10.34
CA ALA A 6 -1.39 9.79 -11.52
C ALA A 6 -2.86 9.43 -11.24
N ASP A 7 -3.11 8.34 -10.52
CA ASP A 7 -4.46 7.81 -10.31
C ASP A 7 -5.24 8.53 -9.20
N PHE A 8 -4.54 9.17 -8.26
CA PHE A 8 -5.14 9.77 -7.07
C PHE A 8 -4.75 11.23 -6.83
N GLU A 9 -4.06 11.85 -7.79
CA GLU A 9 -3.59 13.24 -7.72
C GLU A 9 -2.71 13.52 -6.49
N LEU A 10 -2.02 12.49 -5.99
CA LEU A 10 -1.12 12.63 -4.86
C LEU A 10 0.17 13.32 -5.30
N ASN A 11 0.69 14.21 -4.46
CA ASN A 11 2.07 14.65 -4.60
C ASN A 11 3.05 13.55 -4.14
N GLN A 12 4.35 13.76 -4.38
CA GLN A 12 5.38 12.77 -4.03
C GLN A 12 5.41 12.41 -2.54
N VAL A 13 5.21 13.37 -1.63
CA VAL A 13 5.24 13.12 -0.17
C VAL A 13 4.04 12.27 0.24
N GLN A 14 2.86 12.56 -0.33
CA GLN A 14 1.63 11.82 -0.07
C GLN A 14 1.71 10.39 -0.62
N ALA A 15 2.19 10.22 -1.86
CA ALA A 15 2.40 8.90 -2.46
C ALA A 15 3.45 8.08 -1.68
N ALA A 16 4.51 8.73 -1.21
CA ALA A 16 5.50 8.11 -0.34
C ALA A 16 4.88 7.67 1.00
N GLY A 17 3.96 8.45 1.59
CA GLY A 17 3.26 8.05 2.82
C GLY A 17 2.37 6.81 2.64
N VAL A 18 1.73 6.66 1.48
CA VAL A 18 1.02 5.42 1.11
C VAL A 18 2.00 4.25 1.03
N LEU A 19 3.10 4.40 0.28
CA LEU A 19 4.09 3.34 0.13
C LEU A 19 4.85 3.02 1.42
N GLY A 20 4.94 3.96 2.37
CA GLY A 20 5.52 3.70 3.68
C GLY A 20 4.71 2.68 4.48
N ASN A 21 3.38 2.75 4.38
CA ASN A 21 2.50 1.72 4.96
C ASN A 21 2.69 0.38 4.26
N ILE A 22 2.57 0.37 2.92
CA ILE A 22 2.71 -0.86 2.13
C ILE A 22 4.08 -1.52 2.34
N GLY A 23 5.15 -0.73 2.38
CA GLY A 23 6.51 -1.23 2.62
C GLY A 23 6.64 -1.89 4.00
N HIS A 24 5.96 -1.38 5.01
CA HIS A 24 5.90 -2.03 6.31
C HIS A 24 5.16 -3.37 6.24
N GLU A 25 4.01 -3.42 5.57
CA GLU A 25 3.20 -4.65 5.45
C GLU A 25 3.96 -5.77 4.72
N CYS A 26 4.65 -5.45 3.62
CA CYS A 26 5.28 -6.46 2.75
C CYS A 26 6.82 -6.48 2.79
N ASN A 27 7.44 -5.85 3.79
CA ASN A 27 8.89 -5.74 3.95
C ASN A 27 9.61 -5.17 2.70
N GLY A 28 9.09 -4.05 2.19
CA GLY A 28 9.56 -3.44 0.95
C GLY A 28 9.40 -4.37 -0.25
N PHE A 29 8.21 -4.98 -0.39
CA PHE A 29 7.80 -5.88 -1.48
C PHE A 29 8.54 -7.22 -1.53
N ARG A 30 9.35 -7.56 -0.53
CA ARG A 30 10.07 -8.83 -0.45
C ARG A 30 9.18 -9.99 -0.02
N ASN A 31 8.12 -9.70 0.75
CA ASN A 31 7.25 -10.71 1.32
C ASN A 31 5.80 -10.46 0.89
N LEU A 32 5.31 -11.25 -0.06
CA LEU A 32 3.93 -11.15 -0.55
C LEU A 32 2.97 -12.13 0.17
N HIS A 33 3.48 -12.97 1.06
CA HIS A 33 2.68 -13.82 1.95
C HIS A 33 3.26 -13.70 3.36
N GLU A 34 2.38 -13.61 4.35
CA GLU A 34 2.74 -13.46 5.76
C GLU A 34 3.72 -14.56 6.20
N ILE A 35 4.86 -14.15 6.76
CA ILE A 35 5.91 -15.07 7.20
C ILE A 35 5.37 -16.01 8.28
N GLY A 36 5.65 -17.30 8.13
CA GLY A 36 5.30 -18.33 9.12
C GLY A 36 3.86 -18.81 9.03
N GLN A 37 3.05 -18.29 8.11
CA GLN A 37 1.70 -18.78 7.86
C GLN A 37 1.71 -19.86 6.77
N PRO A 38 0.89 -20.92 6.90
CA PRO A 38 0.70 -21.87 5.82
C PRO A 38 -0.07 -21.22 4.66
N GLU A 39 0.01 -21.85 3.49
CA GLU A 39 -0.74 -21.40 2.31
C GLU A 39 -2.24 -21.31 2.60
N GLY A 40 -2.89 -20.26 2.09
CA GLY A 40 -4.29 -19.96 2.33
C GLY A 40 -4.59 -19.40 3.73
N LYS A 41 -3.58 -19.16 4.57
CA LYS A 41 -3.69 -18.47 5.87
C LYS A 41 -2.84 -17.19 5.87
N GLY A 42 -3.06 -16.31 6.84
CA GLY A 42 -2.33 -15.04 6.95
C GLY A 42 -2.63 -13.98 5.89
N GLY A 43 -1.83 -12.93 5.86
CA GLY A 43 -1.86 -11.83 4.91
C GLY A 43 -1.25 -12.19 3.55
N TYR A 44 -1.84 -11.66 2.47
CA TYR A 44 -1.31 -11.80 1.12
C TYR A 44 -1.20 -10.45 0.41
N GLY A 45 -0.28 -10.38 -0.54
CA GLY A 45 -0.04 -9.21 -1.36
C GLY A 45 0.59 -8.03 -0.60
N TRP A 46 0.60 -6.88 -1.27
CA TRP A 46 1.24 -5.65 -0.81
C TRP A 46 0.69 -5.17 0.53
N ALA A 47 -0.63 -5.14 0.69
CA ALA A 47 -1.30 -4.66 1.90
C ALA A 47 -1.56 -5.77 2.93
N GLN A 48 -0.92 -6.94 2.78
CA GLN A 48 -1.14 -8.10 3.63
C GLN A 48 -2.63 -8.39 3.88
N TRP A 49 -3.42 -8.42 2.81
CA TRP A 49 -4.87 -8.66 2.89
C TRP A 49 -5.15 -9.97 3.62
N THR A 50 -5.89 -9.88 4.73
CA THR A 50 -6.28 -11.02 5.58
C THR A 50 -7.78 -11.28 5.50
N GLY A 51 -8.22 -12.44 6.00
CA GLY A 51 -9.64 -12.75 6.20
C GLY A 51 -10.50 -12.56 4.94
N PRO A 52 -11.62 -11.81 5.01
CA PRO A 52 -12.45 -11.51 3.85
C PRO A 52 -11.72 -10.75 2.73
N ARG A 53 -10.86 -9.77 3.07
CA ARG A 53 -10.12 -8.99 2.07
C ARG A 53 -9.16 -9.86 1.26
N ARG A 54 -8.55 -10.88 1.89
CA ARG A 54 -7.75 -11.88 1.17
C ARG A 54 -8.55 -12.59 0.09
N LYS A 55 -9.76 -13.05 0.45
CA LYS A 55 -10.63 -13.77 -0.51
C LYS A 55 -11.01 -12.85 -1.67
N SER A 56 -11.33 -11.59 -1.38
CA SER A 56 -11.64 -10.59 -2.40
C SER A 56 -10.45 -10.28 -3.31
N PHE A 57 -9.23 -10.20 -2.77
CA PHE A 57 -8.01 -10.03 -3.57
C PHE A 57 -7.80 -11.18 -4.57
N PHE A 58 -7.88 -12.42 -4.09
CA PHE A 58 -7.72 -13.59 -4.97
C PHE A 58 -8.85 -13.70 -6.00
N ALA A 59 -10.09 -13.41 -5.62
CA ALA A 59 -11.22 -13.39 -6.56
C ALA A 59 -11.04 -12.29 -7.62
N TRP A 60 -10.49 -11.13 -7.25
CA TRP A 60 -10.15 -10.09 -8.20
C TRP A 60 -9.02 -10.53 -9.15
N CYS A 61 -8.00 -11.22 -8.64
CA CYS A 61 -6.93 -11.76 -9.48
C CYS A 61 -7.47 -12.77 -10.50
N ASP A 62 -8.28 -13.73 -10.04
CA ASP A 62 -8.92 -14.75 -10.88
C ASP A 62 -9.81 -14.13 -11.97
N LYS A 63 -10.69 -13.20 -11.57
CA LYS A 63 -11.58 -12.49 -12.51
C LYS A 63 -10.84 -11.73 -13.61
N ASN A 64 -9.63 -11.23 -13.32
CA ASN A 64 -8.83 -10.46 -14.27
C ASN A 64 -7.70 -11.28 -14.91
N ALA A 65 -7.64 -12.60 -14.67
CA ALA A 65 -6.57 -13.49 -15.13
C ALA A 65 -5.15 -12.98 -14.77
N LEU A 66 -5.00 -12.48 -13.53
CA LEU A 66 -3.75 -11.92 -13.02
C LEU A 66 -3.07 -12.88 -12.05
N ASP A 67 -1.73 -12.99 -12.15
CA ASP A 67 -0.94 -13.61 -11.08
C ASP A 67 -0.85 -12.63 -9.90
N TRP A 68 -1.36 -13.07 -8.75
CA TRP A 68 -1.42 -12.31 -7.50
C TRP A 68 -0.06 -11.80 -7.02
N LYS A 69 1.06 -12.39 -7.49
CA LYS A 69 2.42 -11.95 -7.13
C LYS A 69 2.89 -10.72 -7.90
N THR A 70 2.19 -10.31 -8.95
CA THR A 70 2.62 -9.23 -9.82
C THR A 70 2.25 -7.86 -9.28
N ASP A 71 3.02 -6.84 -9.66
CA ASP A 71 2.70 -5.44 -9.34
C ASP A 71 1.35 -5.02 -9.92
N PHE A 72 1.03 -5.48 -11.13
CA PHE A 72 -0.28 -5.24 -11.75
C PHE A 72 -1.42 -5.78 -10.88
N ALA A 73 -1.25 -6.98 -10.32
CA ALA A 73 -2.26 -7.55 -9.46
C ALA A 73 -2.42 -6.75 -8.16
N ASN A 74 -1.31 -6.53 -7.46
CA ASN A 74 -1.35 -5.88 -6.16
C ASN A 74 -1.77 -4.41 -6.25
N TYR A 75 -1.17 -3.65 -7.16
CA TYR A 75 -1.56 -2.26 -7.38
C TYR A 75 -3.00 -2.14 -7.89
N GLY A 76 -3.40 -3.01 -8.82
CA GLY A 76 -4.75 -2.99 -9.38
C GLY A 76 -5.83 -3.22 -8.33
N TYR A 77 -5.62 -4.18 -7.42
CA TYR A 77 -6.58 -4.42 -6.34
C TYR A 77 -6.54 -3.33 -5.27
N LEU A 78 -5.35 -2.86 -4.88
CA LEU A 78 -5.19 -1.71 -3.98
C LEU A 78 -5.94 -0.49 -4.53
N LYS A 79 -5.77 -0.20 -5.83
CA LYS A 79 -6.49 0.88 -6.51
C LYS A 79 -7.99 0.66 -6.48
N HIS A 80 -8.45 -0.56 -6.76
CA HIS A 80 -9.87 -0.89 -6.72
C HIS A 80 -10.48 -0.55 -5.36
N GLU A 81 -9.87 -0.97 -4.26
CA GLU A 81 -10.34 -0.64 -2.90
C GLU A 81 -10.28 0.86 -2.61
N LEU A 82 -9.19 1.54 -3.00
CA LEU A 82 -9.02 2.98 -2.74
C LEU A 82 -9.97 3.87 -3.56
N VAL A 83 -10.49 3.39 -4.69
CA VAL A 83 -11.51 4.11 -5.46
C VAL A 83 -12.92 3.89 -4.91
N HIS A 84 -13.17 2.73 -4.30
CA HIS A 84 -14.50 2.32 -3.84
C HIS A 84 -14.60 2.36 -2.30
N GLU A 85 -14.32 1.25 -1.62
CA GLU A 85 -14.56 1.08 -0.18
C GLU A 85 -13.73 2.02 0.70
N TYR A 86 -12.54 2.40 0.23
CA TYR A 86 -11.55 3.17 0.97
C TYR A 86 -11.26 4.55 0.36
N LYS A 87 -12.20 5.11 -0.40
CA LYS A 87 -12.07 6.46 -0.99
C LYS A 87 -11.79 7.56 0.03
N SER A 88 -12.30 7.41 1.26
CA SER A 88 -12.03 8.35 2.36
C SER A 88 -10.55 8.35 2.77
N THR A 89 -9.82 7.25 2.61
CA THR A 89 -8.38 7.16 2.85
C THR A 89 -7.62 8.15 1.96
N ILE A 90 -7.90 8.15 0.65
CA ILE A 90 -7.27 9.09 -0.28
C ILE A 90 -7.63 10.54 0.08
N SER A 91 -8.90 10.79 0.40
CA SER A 91 -9.34 12.10 0.87
C SER A 91 -8.62 12.57 2.14
N ALA A 92 -8.23 11.65 3.03
CA ALA A 92 -7.47 11.95 4.23
C ALA A 92 -6.00 12.26 3.89
N VAL A 93 -5.38 11.42 3.05
CA VAL A 93 -3.98 11.60 2.62
C VAL A 93 -3.80 12.92 1.85
N LEU A 94 -4.73 13.29 0.97
CA LEU A 94 -4.67 14.56 0.21
C LEU A 94 -4.63 15.82 1.08
N LYS A 95 -5.12 15.76 2.33
CA LYS A 95 -5.11 16.88 3.27
C LYS A 95 -3.77 17.05 4.00
N THR A 96 -2.86 16.10 3.84
CA THR A 96 -1.58 16.06 4.55
C THR A 96 -0.50 16.81 3.77
N LYS A 97 0.51 17.30 4.50
CA LYS A 97 1.67 18.02 3.93
C LYS A 97 3.00 17.35 4.26
N ALA A 98 3.10 16.72 5.43
CA ALA A 98 4.30 16.03 5.87
C ALA A 98 4.19 14.51 5.63
N LEU A 99 5.34 13.85 5.48
CA LEU A 99 5.41 12.40 5.26
C LEU A 99 4.75 11.63 6.40
N GLY A 100 5.08 11.95 7.66
CA GLY A 100 4.48 11.30 8.83
C GLY A 100 2.96 11.46 8.90
N ASP A 101 2.43 12.62 8.52
CA ASP A 101 0.97 12.84 8.45
C ASP A 101 0.32 11.97 7.37
N ALA A 102 0.94 11.87 6.19
CA ALA A 102 0.45 11.01 5.10
C ALA A 102 0.48 9.52 5.50
N VAL A 103 1.56 9.08 6.17
CA VAL A 103 1.68 7.74 6.74
C VAL A 103 0.56 7.48 7.74
N ALA A 104 0.35 8.38 8.70
CA ALA A 104 -0.67 8.23 9.73
C ALA A 104 -2.08 8.29 9.16
N ALA A 105 -2.33 9.13 8.15
CA ALA A 105 -3.62 9.22 7.48
C ALA A 105 -3.97 7.92 6.76
N PHE A 106 -3.02 7.31 6.04
CA PHE A 106 -3.26 6.03 5.39
C PHE A 106 -3.43 4.89 6.40
N GLU A 107 -2.57 4.81 7.42
CA GLU A 107 -2.63 3.78 8.46
C GLU A 107 -4.00 3.78 9.16
N LYS A 108 -4.47 4.94 9.63
CA LYS A 108 -5.73 5.04 10.39
C LYS A 108 -6.99 4.73 9.57
N ASN A 109 -6.93 4.88 8.24
CA ASN A 109 -8.10 4.76 7.38
C ASN A 109 -8.12 3.45 6.58
N PHE A 110 -6.96 2.92 6.19
CA PHE A 110 -6.84 1.72 5.37
C PHE A 110 -6.34 0.50 6.16
N GLU A 111 -5.14 0.58 6.74
CA GLU A 111 -4.50 -0.58 7.39
C GLU A 111 -5.13 -0.90 8.76
N LYS A 112 -5.39 0.13 9.57
CA LYS A 112 -5.99 0.04 10.91
C LYS A 112 -5.30 -1.01 11.78
N ALA A 113 -3.98 -0.96 11.84
CA ALA A 113 -3.19 -1.95 12.53
C ALA A 113 -3.40 -1.84 14.04
N GLY A 114 -3.47 -2.98 14.74
CA GLY A 114 -3.54 -2.98 16.21
C GLY A 114 -2.31 -2.34 16.87
N THR A 115 -1.15 -2.43 16.21
CA THR A 115 0.07 -1.69 16.59
C THR A 115 0.61 -0.99 15.35
N PRO A 116 0.45 0.34 15.24
CA PRO A 116 0.74 1.08 14.01
C PRO A 116 2.21 1.11 13.57
N ASN A 117 3.20 0.94 14.46
CA ASN A 117 4.63 0.95 14.08
C ASN A 117 5.08 2.14 13.19
N TYR A 118 4.60 3.36 13.49
CA TYR A 118 4.81 4.54 12.63
C TYR A 118 6.27 4.79 12.23
N LYS A 119 7.25 4.57 13.12
CA LYS A 119 8.68 4.74 12.77
C LYS A 119 9.11 3.87 11.59
N SER A 120 8.66 2.61 11.54
CA SER A 120 9.00 1.71 10.43
C SER A 120 8.29 2.13 9.14
N ARG A 121 7.02 2.53 9.24
CA ARG A 121 6.25 3.01 8.08
C ARG A 121 6.82 4.30 7.50
N GLU A 122 7.22 5.23 8.35
CA GLU A 122 7.89 6.48 7.95
C GLU A 122 9.26 6.21 7.30
N ALA A 123 10.04 5.26 7.83
CA ALA A 123 11.31 4.88 7.21
C ALA A 123 11.12 4.34 5.79
N TRP A 124 10.16 3.43 5.58
CA TRP A 124 9.82 2.96 4.22
C TRP A 124 9.29 4.08 3.32
N GLY A 125 8.54 5.03 3.88
CA GLY A 125 8.06 6.20 3.15
C GLY A 125 9.23 7.08 2.68
N GLN A 126 10.23 7.27 3.54
CA GLN A 126 11.43 8.04 3.20
C GLN A 126 12.24 7.31 2.12
N GLU A 127 12.43 6.00 2.23
CA GLU A 127 13.10 5.20 1.19
C GLU A 127 12.40 5.32 -0.17
N ALA A 128 11.06 5.27 -0.19
CA ALA A 128 10.30 5.45 -1.42
C ALA A 128 10.52 6.84 -2.03
N LEU A 129 10.49 7.89 -1.21
CA LEU A 129 10.70 9.27 -1.64
C LEU A 129 12.12 9.49 -2.16
N ASP A 130 13.12 8.93 -1.49
CA ASP A 130 14.53 9.03 -1.89
C ASP A 130 14.77 8.32 -3.22
N ALA A 131 14.23 7.10 -3.38
CA ALA A 131 14.32 6.36 -4.63
C ALA A 131 13.66 7.10 -5.81
N PHE A 132 12.50 7.73 -5.57
CA PHE A 132 11.82 8.54 -6.59
C PHE A 132 12.63 9.77 -6.99
N ASN A 133 13.20 10.49 -6.02
CA ASN A 133 14.01 11.68 -6.29
C ASN A 133 15.34 11.35 -6.97
N ALA A 134 15.91 10.16 -6.70
CA ALA A 134 17.10 9.69 -7.38
C ALA A 134 16.81 9.39 -8.86
N ALA A 135 15.73 8.66 -9.15
CA ALA A 135 15.33 8.31 -10.51
C ALA A 135 14.94 9.51 -11.39
N ALA A 136 14.57 10.65 -10.79
CA ALA A 136 14.23 11.87 -11.51
C ALA A 136 15.45 12.72 -11.90
N LYS A 137 16.66 12.36 -11.44
CA LYS A 137 17.91 13.07 -11.73
C LYS A 137 18.70 12.47 -12.90
N ASP A 138 18.26 11.32 -13.40
CA ASP A 138 18.82 10.62 -14.56
C ASP A 138 18.02 10.94 -15.84
#